data_AF-A0A2E0UFJ4-F1
#
_entry.id   AF-A0A2E0UFJ4-F1
#
_cell.length_a   1.000
_cell.length_b   1.000
_cell.length_c   1.000
_cell.angle_alpha   90.00
_cell.angle_beta   90.00
_cell.angle_gamma   90.00
#
_symmetry.space_group_name_H-M   'P 1'
#
loop_
_entity.id
_entity.type
_entity.pdbx_description
1 polymer ?
#
loop_
_entity_poly.entity_id
_entity_poly.type
_entity_poly.pdbx_seq_one_letter_code
_entity_poly.pdbx_strand_id
1 'polypeptide(L)'
;MPLQIQFRRGTYSQWNTANPVLADGEFALQTDAGGGQQAGQFKIGDGTTNWNTLAYGGIQGPRGLTTANIDGGLSNSTYTVVSLDGGDSGPQ
;
A
#
# COMPACT_ATOMS: atom_id res chain seq x y z
N MET A 1 34.27 -17.55 0.36
CA MET A 1 33.58 -16.98 1.54
C MET A 1 32.41 -16.15 1.04
N PRO A 2 31.14 -16.57 1.19
CA PRO A 2 30.01 -15.70 0.89
C PRO A 2 29.88 -14.61 1.96
N LEU A 3 29.72 -13.35 1.55
CA LEU A 3 29.38 -12.25 2.45
C LEU A 3 27.87 -12.08 2.46
N GLN A 4 27.25 -12.21 3.63
CA GLN A 4 25.85 -11.87 3.83
C GLN A 4 25.73 -10.42 4.28
N ILE A 5 25.04 -9.59 3.49
CA ILE A 5 24.71 -8.21 3.84
C ILE A 5 23.29 -8.19 4.41
N GLN A 6 23.13 -7.59 5.59
CA GLN A 6 21.81 -7.31 6.16
C GLN A 6 21.64 -5.81 6.32
N PHE A 7 20.52 -5.29 5.82
CA PHE A 7 20.12 -3.91 6.06
C PHE A 7 19.49 -3.76 7.44
N ARG A 8 19.45 -2.52 7.93
CA ARG A 8 18.72 -2.18 9.14
C ARG A 8 17.24 -2.52 8.94
N ARG A 9 16.66 -3.28 9.86
CA ARG A 9 15.30 -3.82 9.72
C ARG A 9 14.58 -3.88 11.05
N GLY A 10 13.26 -3.82 11.02
CA GLY A 10 12.42 -3.90 12.22
C GLY A 10 10.93 -3.92 11.87
N THR A 11 10.09 -4.11 12.88
CA THR A 11 8.64 -4.03 12.73
C THR A 11 8.16 -2.59 12.60
N TYR A 12 6.95 -2.39 12.08
CA TYR A 12 6.28 -1.10 11.98
C TYR A 12 6.27 -0.39 13.34
N SER A 13 5.91 -1.11 14.40
CA SER A 13 5.88 -0.56 15.76
C SER A 13 7.26 -0.16 16.28
N GLN A 14 8.28 -1.00 16.04
CA GLN A 14 9.66 -0.70 16.42
C GLN A 14 10.17 0.56 15.73
N TRP A 15 9.92 0.69 14.43
CA TRP A 15 10.30 1.87 13.67
C TRP A 15 9.55 3.13 14.10
N ASN A 16 8.24 3.03 14.35
CA ASN A 16 7.44 4.17 14.80
C ASN A 16 7.85 4.67 16.18
N THR A 17 8.23 3.75 17.07
CA THR A 17 8.67 4.07 18.43
C THR A 17 10.07 4.68 18.43
N ALA A 18 11.00 4.10 17.67
CA ALA A 18 12.37 4.61 17.58
C ALA A 18 12.45 5.93 16.81
N ASN A 19 11.62 6.08 15.77
CA ASN A 19 11.52 7.22 14.88
C ASN A 19 12.87 7.90 14.53
N PRO A 20 13.90 7.15 14.10
CA PRO A 20 15.23 7.72 13.90
C PRO A 20 15.29 8.59 12.64
N VAL A 21 16.24 9.54 12.61
CA VAL A 21 16.77 10.09 11.36
C VAL A 21 17.72 9.04 10.78
N LEU A 22 17.46 8.61 9.54
CA LEU A 22 18.32 7.71 8.80
C LEU A 22 19.39 8.49 8.05
N ALA A 23 20.59 7.94 7.93
CA ALA A 23 21.66 8.57 7.15
C ALA A 23 21.25 8.72 5.68
N ASP A 24 21.85 9.69 4.99
CA ASP A 24 21.58 9.91 3.56
C ASP A 24 21.89 8.64 2.76
N GLY A 25 20.89 8.14 2.01
CA GLY A 25 20.95 6.89 1.27
C GLY A 25 20.81 5.61 2.11
N GLU A 26 20.56 5.68 3.42
CA GLU A 26 20.38 4.49 4.26
C GLU A 26 19.07 3.76 3.92
N PHE A 27 19.19 2.50 3.52
CA PHE A 27 18.06 1.61 3.31
C PHE A 27 17.59 0.99 4.62
N ALA A 28 16.30 1.13 4.93
CA ALA A 28 15.70 0.53 6.11
C ALA A 28 14.40 -0.22 5.75
N LEU A 29 14.31 -1.46 6.25
CA LEU A 29 13.24 -2.39 5.93
C LEU A 29 12.22 -2.51 7.07
N GLN A 30 10.94 -2.41 6.72
CA GLN A 30 9.82 -2.82 7.57
C GLN A 30 9.50 -4.30 7.32
N THR A 31 9.57 -5.13 8.37
CA THR A 31 9.47 -6.59 8.22
C THR A 31 8.05 -7.15 8.36
N ASP A 32 7.09 -6.37 8.83
CA ASP A 32 5.70 -6.75 9.07
C ASP A 32 4.71 -5.74 8.45
N ALA A 33 3.43 -6.09 8.43
CA ALA A 33 2.37 -5.18 8.01
C ALA A 33 2.02 -4.20 9.14
N GLY A 34 1.76 -2.93 8.81
CA GLY A 34 1.41 -1.89 9.78
C GLY A 34 1.24 -0.53 9.12
N GLY A 35 0.45 0.37 9.73
CA GLY A 35 0.22 1.73 9.19
C GLY A 35 -0.41 1.77 7.80
N GLY A 36 -1.21 0.76 7.44
CA GLY A 36 -1.77 0.61 6.09
C GLY A 36 -0.77 0.12 5.04
N GLN A 37 0.45 -0.27 5.45
CA GLN A 37 1.49 -0.79 4.59
C GLN A 37 1.66 -2.30 4.78
N GLN A 38 2.01 -2.99 3.70
CA GLN A 38 2.32 -4.42 3.73
C GLN A 38 3.71 -4.68 4.32
N ALA A 39 4.02 -5.94 4.63
CA ALA A 39 5.37 -6.35 5.00
C ALA A 39 6.34 -6.20 3.81
N GLY A 40 7.62 -5.96 4.09
CA GLY A 40 8.67 -5.83 3.07
C GLY A 40 8.81 -4.43 2.48
N GLN A 41 8.03 -3.47 2.95
CA GLN A 41 8.14 -2.07 2.55
C GLN A 41 9.41 -1.44 3.12
N PHE A 42 10.00 -0.47 2.41
CA PHE A 42 11.22 0.19 2.83
C PHE A 42 11.13 1.70 2.68
N LYS A 43 11.99 2.43 3.38
CA LYS A 43 12.25 3.84 3.14
C LYS A 43 13.76 4.08 3.02
N ILE A 44 14.11 5.19 2.39
CA ILE A 44 15.50 5.63 2.22
C ILE A 44 15.69 6.92 3.02
N GLY A 45 16.75 6.98 3.82
CA GLY A 45 17.11 8.19 4.55
C GLY A 45 17.60 9.32 3.64
N ASP A 46 17.34 10.55 4.05
CA ASP A 46 17.84 11.79 3.45
C ASP A 46 18.80 12.54 4.40
N GLY A 47 19.20 11.90 5.50
CA GLY A 47 20.09 12.47 6.52
C GLY A 47 19.44 13.48 7.47
N THR A 48 18.16 13.83 7.32
CA THR A 48 17.53 14.91 8.10
C THR A 48 16.11 14.60 8.58
N THR A 49 15.34 13.84 7.82
CA THR A 49 13.94 13.53 8.07
C THR A 49 13.79 12.30 8.95
N ASN A 50 12.91 12.38 9.94
CA ASN A 50 12.56 11.26 10.81
C ASN A 50 11.81 10.16 10.03
N TRP A 51 12.02 8.90 10.42
CA TRP A 51 11.40 7.73 9.78
C TRP A 51 9.90 7.86 9.55
N ASN A 52 9.14 8.36 10.53
CA ASN A 52 7.68 8.44 10.44
C ASN A 52 7.21 9.38 9.32
N THR A 53 8.01 10.40 8.99
CA THR A 53 7.69 11.40 7.96
C THR A 53 8.35 11.11 6.61
N LEU A 54 9.33 10.21 6.55
CA LEU A 54 9.90 9.75 5.28
C LEU A 54 8.83 9.07 4.41
N ALA A 55 8.88 9.31 3.11
CA ALA A 55 8.06 8.60 2.14
C ALA A 55 8.52 7.14 2.02
N TYR A 56 7.57 6.24 1.73
CA TYR A 56 7.92 4.87 1.33
C TYR A 56 8.58 4.88 -0.04
N GLY A 57 9.66 4.11 -0.17
CA GLY A 57 10.44 4.00 -1.40
C GLY A 57 9.83 3.04 -2.42
N GLY A 58 10.47 2.98 -3.58
CA GLY A 58 10.11 2.11 -4.69
C GLY A 58 9.11 2.74 -5.68
N ILE A 59 8.97 2.12 -6.85
CA ILE A 59 7.95 2.49 -7.83
C ILE A 59 6.65 1.81 -7.40
N GLN A 60 5.65 2.60 -7.04
CA GLN A 60 4.28 2.09 -6.90
C GLN A 60 3.64 2.04 -8.28
N GLY A 61 3.21 0.85 -8.70
CA GLY A 61 2.38 0.70 -9.88
C GLY A 61 1.03 1.42 -9.70
N PRO A 62 0.26 1.60 -10.78
CA PRO A 62 -1.10 2.11 -10.68
C PRO A 62 -1.89 1.32 -9.62
N ARG A 63 -2.61 2.03 -8.76
CA ARG A 63 -3.57 1.37 -7.85
C ARG A 63 -4.56 0.59 -8.71
N GLY A 64 -4.73 -0.70 -8.41
CA GLY A 64 -5.68 -1.57 -9.13
C GLY A 64 -7.13 -1.08 -9.00
N LEU A 65 -8.03 -1.73 -9.75
CA LEU A 65 -9.47 -1.40 -9.74
C LEU A 65 -10.02 -1.49 -8.30
N THR A 66 -10.39 -0.35 -7.72
CA THR A 66 -11.19 -0.29 -6.49
C THR A 66 -12.68 -0.27 -6.83
N THR A 67 -13.57 -0.46 -5.86
CA THR A 67 -15.03 -0.30 -6.08
C THR A 67 -15.39 1.08 -6.64
N ALA A 68 -14.58 2.12 -6.39
CA ALA A 68 -14.75 3.44 -7.00
C ALA A 68 -14.43 3.45 -8.50
N ASN A 69 -13.66 2.49 -9.01
CA ASN A 69 -13.22 2.44 -10.40
C ASN A 69 -14.14 1.62 -11.32
N ILE A 70 -15.08 0.85 -10.77
CA ILE A 70 -16.03 0.05 -11.56
C ILE A 70 -16.95 0.98 -12.37
N ASP A 71 -17.31 2.15 -11.82
CA ASP A 71 -18.25 3.10 -12.44
C ASP A 71 -17.60 4.44 -12.84
N GLY A 72 -16.28 4.46 -13.09
CA GLY A 72 -15.58 5.69 -13.49
C GLY A 72 -15.56 6.79 -12.42
N GLY A 73 -15.67 6.44 -11.14
CA GLY A 73 -15.57 7.40 -10.03
C GLY A 73 -16.89 8.01 -9.55
N LEU A 74 -18.05 7.52 -10.01
CA LEU A 74 -19.34 7.99 -9.51
C LEU A 74 -19.67 7.30 -8.18
N SER A 75 -19.49 8.03 -7.07
CA SER A 75 -19.65 7.58 -5.69
C SER A 75 -21.07 7.09 -5.27
N ASN A 76 -22.03 6.98 -6.19
CA ASN A 76 -23.43 6.70 -5.88
C ASN A 76 -24.11 5.75 -6.88
N SER A 77 -23.36 4.84 -7.53
CA SER A 77 -23.98 3.76 -8.28
C SER A 77 -24.68 2.81 -7.30
N THR A 78 -25.96 3.07 -7.03
CA THR A 78 -26.85 2.07 -6.46
C THR A 78 -26.96 1.00 -7.53
N TYR A 79 -26.22 -0.10 -7.38
CA TYR A 79 -26.36 -1.27 -8.22
C TYR A 79 -27.76 -1.85 -7.97
N THR A 80 -28.77 -1.33 -8.66
CA THR A 80 -29.90 -2.18 -9.01
C THR A 80 -29.31 -3.13 -10.04
N VAL A 81 -28.83 -4.28 -9.57
CA VAL A 81 -28.91 -5.48 -10.39
C VAL A 81 -30.37 -5.58 -10.75
N VAL A 82 -30.74 -4.98 -11.88
CA VAL A 82 -31.95 -5.35 -12.59
C VAL A 82 -31.68 -6.81 -12.85
N SER A 83 -32.26 -7.68 -12.05
CA SER A 83 -32.43 -9.06 -12.43
C SER A 83 -32.86 -8.99 -13.88
N LEU A 84 -32.03 -9.51 -14.79
CA LEU A 84 -32.51 -9.86 -16.11
C LEU A 84 -33.48 -11.01 -15.85
N ASP A 85 -34.67 -10.64 -15.35
CA ASP A 85 -35.89 -11.35 -15.66
C ASP A 85 -35.79 -11.53 -17.17
N GLY A 86 -35.43 -12.76 -17.55
CA GLY A 86 -35.55 -13.22 -18.92
C GLY A 86 -37.02 -13.18 -19.22
N GLY A 87 -37.48 -11.99 -19.61
CA GLY A 87 -38.83 -11.69 -19.98
C GLY A 87 -39.16 -12.44 -21.23
N ASP A 88 -39.51 -13.71 -21.06
CA ASP A 88 -40.26 -14.47 -22.02
C ASP A 88 -41.31 -15.27 -21.25
N SER A 89 -42.43 -14.62 -20.96
CA SER A 89 -43.64 -15.29 -20.51
C SER A 89 -44.85 -14.87 -21.35
N GLY A 90 -44.73 -15.03 -22.67
CA GLY A 90 -45.87 -15.36 -23.54
C GLY A 90 -46.86 -14.24 -23.86
N PRO A 91 -47.77 -14.48 -24.83
CA PRO A 91 -48.39 -13.44 -25.66
C PRO A 91 -49.45 -12.63 -24.92
N GLN A 92 -49.51 -11.34 -25.29
CA GLN A 92 -50.43 -10.32 -24.79
C GLN A 92 -51.91 -10.62 -24.99
#